data_AF-A0A662G950-F1
#
_entry.id   AF-A0A662G950-F1
#
_cell.length_a   1.000
_cell.length_b   1.000
_cell.length_c   1.000
_cell.angle_alpha   90.00
_cell.angle_beta   90.00
_cell.angle_gamma   90.00
#
_symmetry.space_group_name_H-M   'P 1'
#
loop_
_entity.id
_entity.type
_entity.pdbx_description
1 polymer ?
#
loop_
_entity_poly.entity_id
_entity_poly.type
_entity_poly.pdbx_seq_one_letter_code
_entity_poly.pdbx_strand_id
1 'polypeptide(L)'
;MKNMLDILFIIGIALVIIGFLTTFLVSVRGVGESSGGFIILIGPIPIVGSWGTYGGFLTIILLLITLIILISIILYGRIFIRRTE
;
A
#
# COMPACT_ATOMS: atom_id res chain seq x y z
N MET A 1 16.36 -8.98 17.43
CA MET A 1 15.47 -9.08 16.25
C MET A 1 14.07 -8.53 16.55
N LYS A 2 13.40 -8.93 17.64
CA LYS A 2 12.06 -8.43 18.03
C LYS A 2 11.97 -6.88 18.04
N ASN A 3 12.88 -6.22 18.75
CA ASN A 3 12.91 -4.75 18.83
C ASN A 3 13.07 -4.03 17.47
N MET A 4 13.78 -4.64 16.51
CA MET A 4 13.97 -4.03 15.18
C MET A 4 12.69 -4.12 14.34
N LEU A 5 11.98 -5.25 14.44
CA LEU A 5 10.67 -5.42 13.79
C LEU A 5 9.63 -4.45 14.39
N ASP A 6 9.65 -4.30 15.71
CA ASP A 6 8.75 -3.37 16.42
C ASP A 6 8.99 -1.92 15.96
N ILE A 7 10.27 -1.51 15.82
CA ILE A 7 10.63 -0.18 15.31
C ILE A 7 10.15 0.03 13.86
N LEU A 8 10.41 -0.93 12.98
CA LEU A 8 9.97 -0.85 11.57
C LEU A 8 8.44 -0.76 11.46
N PHE A 9 7.72 -1.50 12.30
CA PHE A 9 6.26 -1.47 12.34
C PHE A 9 5.73 -0.10 12.77
N ILE A 10 6.29 0.47 13.85
CA ILE A 10 5.92 1.82 14.33
C ILE A 10 6.22 2.88 13.26
N ILE A 11 7.38 2.81 12.62
CA ILE A 11 7.76 3.72 11.53
C ILE A 11 6.75 3.61 10.38
N GLY A 12 6.36 2.39 10.00
CA GLY A 12 5.35 2.17 8.96
C GLY A 12 4.01 2.86 9.28
N ILE A 13 3.51 2.67 10.51
CA ILE A 13 2.28 3.34 10.97
C ILE A 13 2.43 4.86 10.94
N ALA A 14 3.54 5.37 11.46
CA ALA A 14 3.80 6.81 11.48
C ALA A 14 3.82 7.41 10.07
N LEU A 15 4.46 6.74 9.11
CA LEU A 15 4.50 7.17 7.71
C LEU A 15 3.10 7.20 7.08
N VAL A 16 2.26 6.19 7.35
CA VAL A 16 0.86 6.16 6.85
C VAL A 16 0.07 7.34 7.41
N ILE A 17 0.16 7.60 8.72
CA ILE A 17 -0.54 8.71 9.36
C ILE A 17 -0.07 10.06 8.80
N ILE A 18 1.24 10.26 8.68
CA ILE A 18 1.82 11.49 8.14
C ILE A 18 1.37 11.70 6.69
N GLY A 19 1.45 10.67 5.85
CA GLY A 19 1.03 10.73 4.46
C GLY A 19 -0.47 11.02 4.30
N PHE A 20 -1.31 10.42 5.15
CA PHE A 20 -2.74 10.73 5.19
C PHE A 20 -2.98 12.19 5.56
N LEU A 21 -2.37 12.68 6.66
CA LEU A 21 -2.55 14.05 7.14
C LEU A 21 -2.10 15.08 6.11
N THR A 22 -0.96 14.88 5.44
CA THR A 22 -0.49 15.81 4.42
C THR A 22 -1.44 15.86 3.22
N THR A 23 -1.90 14.69 2.74
CA THR A 23 -2.84 14.61 1.61
C THR A 23 -4.19 15.23 1.97
N PHE A 24 -4.68 14.98 3.18
CA PHE A 24 -5.90 15.56 3.71
C PHE A 24 -5.82 17.08 3.83
N LEU A 25 -4.72 17.61 4.37
CA LEU A 25 -4.53 19.06 4.51
C LEU A 25 -4.49 19.79 3.17
N VAL A 26 -3.81 19.23 2.16
CA VAL A 26 -3.80 19.78 0.80
C VAL A 26 -5.21 19.73 0.21
N SER A 27 -5.91 18.61 0.37
CA SER A 27 -7.28 18.43 -0.15
C SER A 27 -8.29 19.39 0.48
N VAL A 28 -8.23 19.64 1.79
CA VAL A 28 -9.16 20.53 2.50
C VAL A 28 -8.87 22.00 2.25
N ARG A 29 -7.59 22.39 2.21
CA ARG A 29 -7.21 23.80 2.04
C ARG A 29 -7.31 24.26 0.58
N GLY A 30 -7.36 23.34 -0.38
CA GLY A 30 -7.32 23.66 -1.82
C GLY A 30 -6.02 24.34 -2.25
N VAL A 31 -4.99 24.35 -1.39
CA VAL A 31 -3.69 24.97 -1.64
C VAL A 31 -2.78 23.91 -2.25
N GLY A 32 -2.98 23.66 -3.55
CA GLY A 32 -2.15 22.75 -4.35
C GLY A 32 -2.92 21.58 -4.95
N GLU A 33 -2.30 20.94 -5.95
CA GLU A 33 -2.83 19.73 -6.58
C GLU A 33 -2.52 18.51 -5.71
N SER A 34 -3.55 17.79 -5.27
CA SER A 34 -3.40 16.52 -4.57
C SER A 34 -3.35 15.38 -5.56
N SER A 35 -2.31 14.55 -5.49
CA SER A 35 -2.25 13.26 -6.18
C SER A 35 -2.12 12.14 -5.15
N GLY A 36 -2.81 11.04 -5.38
CA GLY A 36 -2.80 9.91 -4.48
C GLY A 36 -3.27 8.63 -5.16
N GLY A 37 -3.18 7.53 -4.44
CA GLY A 37 -3.70 6.26 -4.89
C GLY A 37 -3.73 5.22 -3.78
N PHE A 38 -4.48 4.15 -4.02
CA PHE A 38 -4.71 3.08 -3.06
C PHE A 38 -4.73 1.72 -3.75
N ILE A 39 -4.48 0.68 -2.96
CA ILE A 39 -4.74 -0.72 -3.30
C ILE A 39 -5.64 -1.27 -2.20
N ILE A 40 -6.80 -1.79 -2.58
CA ILE A 40 -7.71 -2.51 -1.68
C ILE A 40 -7.67 -3.98 -2.07
N LEU A 41 -7.33 -4.86 -1.14
CA LEU A 41 -7.31 -6.30 -1.36
C LEU A 41 -8.64 -6.89 -0.85
N ILE A 42 -9.46 -7.42 -1.75
CA ILE A 42 -10.65 -8.20 -1.41
C ILE A 42 -10.34 -9.66 -1.72
N GLY A 43 -9.90 -10.40 -0.71
CA GLY A 43 -9.29 -11.72 -0.92
C GLY A 43 -8.05 -11.59 -1.82
N PRO A 44 -7.89 -12.41 -2.87
CA PRO A 44 -6.77 -12.30 -3.81
C PRO A 44 -6.99 -11.25 -4.91
N ILE A 45 -8.12 -10.53 -4.93
CA ILE A 45 -8.45 -9.57 -5.99
C ILE A 45 -8.00 -8.16 -5.55
N PRO A 46 -7.00 -7.56 -6.21
CA PRO A 46 -6.58 -6.19 -5.93
C PRO A 46 -7.42 -5.19 -6.71
N ILE A 47 -7.98 -4.20 -6.01
CA ILE A 47 -8.64 -3.03 -6.58
C ILE A 47 -7.67 -1.85 -6.43
N VAL A 48 -7.21 -1.31 -7.56
CA VAL A 48 -6.26 -0.20 -7.60
C VAL A 48 -6.99 1.06 -8.06
N GLY A 49 -6.82 2.14 -7.31
CA GLY A 49 -7.35 3.46 -7.66
C GLY A 49 -6.28 4.53 -7.52
N SER A 50 -6.34 5.56 -8.36
CA SER A 50 -5.46 6.73 -8.28
C SER A 50 -6.18 7.99 -8.74
N TRP A 51 -5.66 9.15 -8.33
CA TRP A 51 -6.19 10.45 -8.71
C TRP A 51 -5.07 11.51 -8.75
N GLY A 52 -5.42 12.66 -9.33
CA GLY A 52 -4.54 13.83 -9.46
C GLY A 52 -3.60 13.74 -10.67
N THR A 53 -2.80 14.78 -10.84
CA THR A 53 -1.88 15.00 -11.96
C THR A 53 -0.90 13.84 -12.15
N TYR A 54 -0.46 13.21 -11.05
CA TYR A 54 0.44 12.05 -11.08
C TYR A 54 -0.29 10.70 -11.02
N GLY A 55 -1.63 10.67 -11.14
CA GLY A 55 -2.44 9.46 -11.01
C GLY A 55 -2.01 8.33 -11.96
N GLY A 56 -1.66 8.66 -13.20
CA GLY A 56 -1.13 7.69 -14.16
C GLY A 56 0.16 7.02 -13.69
N PHE A 57 1.13 7.80 -13.23
CA PHE A 57 2.39 7.29 -12.66
C PHE A 57 2.16 6.48 -11.38
N LEU A 58 1.29 6.98 -10.49
CA LEU A 58 0.92 6.27 -9.27
C LEU A 58 0.26 4.93 -9.56
N THR A 59 -0.59 4.85 -10.59
CA THR A 59 -1.21 3.58 -11.01
C THR A 59 -0.16 2.54 -11.39
N ILE A 60 0.86 2.93 -12.17
CA ILE A 60 1.95 2.01 -12.55
C ILE A 60 2.67 1.49 -11.30
N ILE A 61 3.01 2.39 -10.36
CA ILE A 61 3.66 2.01 -9.10
C ILE A 61 2.78 1.06 -8.29
N LEU A 62 1.48 1.34 -8.18
CA LEU A 62 0.54 0.53 -7.43
C LEU A 62 0.32 -0.85 -8.08
N LEU A 63 0.35 -0.95 -9.40
CA LEU A 63 0.32 -2.24 -10.10
C LEU A 63 1.57 -3.07 -9.83
N LEU A 64 2.75 -2.47 -9.77
CA LEU A 64 3.99 -3.17 -9.39
C LEU A 64 3.93 -3.68 -7.94
N ILE A 65 3.45 -2.84 -7.02
CA ILE A 65 3.24 -3.24 -5.61
C ILE A 65 2.22 -4.38 -5.52
N THR A 66 1.13 -4.28 -6.27
CA THR A 66 0.10 -5.32 -6.35
C THR A 66 0.68 -6.64 -6.83
N LEU A 67 1.52 -6.63 -7.88
CA LEU A 67 2.17 -7.83 -8.38
C LEU A 67 3.07 -8.47 -7.31
N ILE A 68 3.85 -7.68 -6.58
CA ILE A 68 4.70 -8.16 -5.47
C ILE A 68 3.85 -8.80 -4.37
N ILE A 69 2.73 -8.19 -4.01
CA ILE A 69 1.80 -8.73 -3.01
C ILE A 69 1.22 -10.07 -3.49
N LEU A 70 0.74 -10.15 -4.74
CA LEU A 70 0.17 -11.38 -5.30
C LEU A 70 1.21 -12.52 -5.35
N ILE A 71 2.44 -12.23 -5.79
CA ILE A 71 3.53 -13.21 -5.78
C ILE A 71 3.79 -13.69 -4.36
N SER A 72 3.83 -12.78 -3.39
CA SER A 72 4.01 -13.12 -1.98
C SER A 72 2.89 -14.04 -1.48
N ILE A 73 1.63 -13.72 -1.76
CA ILE A 73 0.49 -14.56 -1.38
C ILE A 73 0.60 -15.96 -2.01
N ILE A 74 0.97 -16.06 -3.29
CA ILE A 74 1.12 -17.37 -3.96
C ILE A 74 2.24 -18.19 -3.32
N LEU A 75 3.40 -17.57 -3.05
CA LEU A 75 4.54 -18.27 -2.45
C LEU A 75 4.24 -18.71 -1.02
N TYR A 76 3.78 -17.80 -0.15
CA TYR A 76 3.53 -18.10 1.25
C TYR A 76 2.24 -18.92 1.46
N GLY A 77 1.20 -18.68 0.67
CA GLY A 77 -0.03 -19.46 0.69
C GLY A 77 0.20 -20.91 0.27
N ARG A 78 1.02 -21.16 -0.77
CA ARG A 78 1.40 -22.53 -1.16
C ARG A 78 2.26 -23.22 -0.11
N ILE A 79 3.16 -22.50 0.55
CA ILE A 79 3.97 -23.03 1.65
C ILE A 79 3.08 -23.47 2.83
N PHE A 80 2.02 -22.72 3.12
CA PHE A 80 1.09 -23.06 4.20
C PHE A 80 0.29 -24.34 3.89
N ILE A 81 -0.26 -24.47 2.68
CA ILE A 81 -1.04 -25.65 2.26
C ILE A 81 -0.18 -26.92 2.23
N ARG A 82 1.07 -26.84 1.76
CA ARG A 82 1.98 -28.01 1.72
C ARG A 82 2.47 -28.49 3.08
N ARG A 83 2.32 -27.71 4.17
CA ARG A 83 2.69 -28.14 5.52
C ARG A 83 1.58 -28.90 6.24
N THR A 84 0.36 -28.87 5.71
CA THR A 84 -0.81 -29.54 6.29
C THR A 84 -1.13 -30.88 5.63
N GLU A 85 -0.40 -31.25 4.57
CA GLU A 85 -0.37 -32.58 3.96
C GLU A 85 0.83 -33.37 4.49
#